data_AF-A0AA86RAW4-F1
#
_entry.id   AF-A0AA86RAW4-F1
#
_cell.length_a   1.000
_cell.length_b   1.000
_cell.length_c   1.000
_cell.angle_alpha   90.00
_cell.angle_beta   90.00
_cell.angle_gamma   90.00
#
_symmetry.space_group_name_H-M   'P 1'
#
loop_
_entity.id
_entity.type
_entity.pdbx_description
1 polymer ?
#
loop_
_entity_poly.entity_id
_entity_poly.type
_entity_poly.pdbx_seq_one_letter_code
_entity_poly.pdbx_strand_id
1 'polypeptide(L)'
;MNIVVDQEIEYIKSQQQQLNFVVLSEDKNKIIITYENQQLAFTITNDGFQTETDFFETFESMLMNVFPSFQQHFMNEIMKKLK
;
A
#
# COMPACT_ATOMS: atom_id res chain seq x y z
N MET A 1 -2.67 14.72 7.75
CA MET A 1 -3.23 13.44 8.25
C MET A 1 -2.38 13.03 9.44
N ASN A 2 -2.91 12.39 10.48
CA ASN A 2 -2.07 11.88 11.58
C ASN A 2 -2.18 10.37 11.58
N ILE A 3 -1.28 9.71 10.87
CA ILE A 3 -1.25 8.26 10.71
C ILE A 3 -0.73 7.65 12.00
N VAL A 4 -1.48 6.69 12.55
CA VAL A 4 -1.01 5.84 13.64
C VAL A 4 -0.37 4.61 13.01
N VAL A 5 0.96 4.56 13.01
CA VAL A 5 1.75 3.55 12.29
C VAL A 5 1.23 2.12 12.50
N ASP A 6 1.01 1.70 13.75
CA ASP A 6 0.56 0.34 14.05
C ASP A 6 -0.83 0.02 13.44
N GLN A 7 -1.74 0.99 13.44
CA GLN A 7 -3.06 0.81 12.83
C GLN A 7 -2.96 0.72 11.31
N GLU A 8 -2.04 1.47 10.72
CA GLU A 8 -1.82 1.49 9.28
C GLU A 8 -1.19 0.16 8.79
N ILE A 9 -0.25 -0.40 9.57
CA ILE A 9 0.32 -1.72 9.30
C ILE A 9 -0.79 -2.79 9.28
N GLU A 10 -1.67 -2.79 10.29
CA GLU A 10 -2.78 -3.74 10.37
C GLU A 10 -3.80 -3.53 9.23
N TYR A 11 -4.07 -2.28 8.86
CA TYR A 11 -4.85 -1.97 7.67
C TYR A 11 -4.24 -2.59 6.41
N ILE A 12 -2.96 -2.35 6.13
CA ILE A 12 -2.25 -2.91 4.96
C ILE A 12 -2.34 -4.43 4.95
N LYS A 13 -2.06 -5.09 6.08
CA LYS A 13 -2.17 -6.56 6.18
C LYS A 13 -3.57 -7.06 5.85
N SER A 14 -4.61 -6.34 6.29
CA SER A 14 -6.01 -6.69 6.01
C SER A 14 -6.38 -6.56 4.53
N GLN A 15 -5.70 -5.69 3.78
CA GLN A 15 -6.00 -5.44 2.36
C GLN A 15 -5.31 -6.39 1.38
N GLN A 16 -4.34 -7.20 1.83
CA GLN A 16 -3.53 -8.08 0.96
C GLN A 16 -4.35 -8.90 -0.05
N GLN A 17 -5.43 -9.55 0.42
CA GLN A 17 -6.28 -10.39 -0.44
C GLN A 17 -7.11 -9.56 -1.42
N GLN A 18 -7.67 -8.43 -0.97
CA GLN A 18 -8.52 -7.58 -1.81
C GLN A 18 -7.70 -6.88 -2.90
N LEU A 19 -6.51 -6.42 -2.56
CA LEU A 19 -5.64 -5.63 -3.43
C LEU A 19 -4.54 -6.47 -4.12
N ASN A 20 -4.55 -7.80 -3.91
CA ASN A 20 -3.67 -8.77 -4.56
C ASN A 20 -2.17 -8.48 -4.41
N PHE A 21 -1.73 -8.08 -3.21
CA PHE A 21 -0.32 -7.96 -2.86
C PHE A 21 0.00 -8.84 -1.66
N VAL A 22 1.30 -9.09 -1.43
CA VAL A 22 1.80 -9.88 -0.30
C VAL A 22 2.81 -9.07 0.48
N VAL A 23 2.67 -9.01 1.81
CA VAL A 23 3.70 -8.47 2.72
C VAL A 23 4.81 -9.51 2.86
N LEU A 24 6.02 -9.15 2.43
CA LEU A 24 7.20 -10.00 2.53
C LEU A 24 7.95 -9.81 3.85
N SER A 25 8.00 -8.58 4.34
CA SER A 25 8.63 -8.26 5.63
C SER A 25 8.06 -7.00 6.26
N GLU A 26 8.18 -6.94 7.58
CA GLU A 26 7.80 -5.83 8.44
C GLU A 26 8.89 -5.64 9.50
N ASP A 27 9.46 -4.45 9.58
CA ASP A 27 10.37 -4.02 10.64
C ASP A 27 9.96 -2.64 11.13
N LYS A 28 9.23 -2.61 12.26
CA LYS A 28 8.62 -1.40 12.81
C LYS A 28 7.76 -0.71 11.76
N ASN A 29 8.16 0.47 11.31
CA ASN A 29 7.44 1.26 10.33
C ASN A 29 7.91 1.02 8.89
N LYS A 30 8.85 0.08 8.65
CA LYS A 30 9.30 -0.29 7.31
C LYS A 30 8.61 -1.57 6.85
N ILE A 31 8.04 -1.54 5.67
CA ILE A 31 7.34 -2.67 5.06
C ILE A 31 7.95 -2.95 3.69
N ILE A 32 8.08 -4.23 3.36
CA ILE A 32 8.32 -4.68 1.99
C ILE A 32 7.12 -5.50 1.54
N ILE A 33 6.53 -5.11 0.42
CA ILE A 33 5.47 -5.87 -0.25
C ILE A 33 5.94 -6.39 -1.61
N THR A 34 5.20 -7.35 -2.15
CA THR A 34 5.26 -7.71 -3.56
C THR A 34 3.88 -7.65 -4.20
N TYR A 35 3.84 -7.10 -5.42
CA TYR A 35 2.68 -7.06 -6.31
C TYR A 35 3.17 -7.45 -7.71
N GLU A 36 2.53 -8.42 -8.36
CA GLU A 36 2.91 -8.90 -9.70
C GLU A 36 4.41 -9.23 -9.88
N ASN A 37 5.04 -9.82 -8.85
CA ASN A 37 6.48 -10.13 -8.77
C ASN A 37 7.42 -8.92 -8.71
N GLN A 38 6.90 -7.70 -8.60
CA GLN A 38 7.67 -6.50 -8.31
C GLN A 38 7.64 -6.27 -6.80
N GLN A 39 8.76 -5.86 -6.22
CA GLN A 39 8.85 -5.55 -4.79
C GLN A 39 8.86 -4.03 -4.57
N LEU A 40 8.23 -3.60 -3.49
CA LEU A 40 8.24 -2.22 -3.05
C LEU A 40 8.56 -2.17 -1.57
N ALA A 41 9.65 -1.49 -1.22
CA ALA A 41 10.00 -1.14 0.14
C ALA A 41 9.54 0.30 0.43
N PHE A 42 8.89 0.49 1.57
CA PHE A 42 8.44 1.82 2.00
C PHE A 42 8.45 1.94 3.52
N THR A 43 8.43 3.18 3.99
CA THR A 43 8.37 3.55 5.41
C THR A 43 7.06 4.29 5.66
N ILE A 44 6.31 3.86 6.67
CA ILE A 44 5.13 4.56 7.17
C ILE A 44 5.62 5.65 8.14
N THR A 45 5.16 6.88 7.92
CA THR A 45 5.40 8.02 8.80
C THR A 45 4.07 8.52 9.34
N ASN A 46 4.10 9.48 10.27
CA ASN A 46 2.88 10.10 10.77
C ASN A 46 2.14 10.90 9.68
N ASP A 47 2.85 11.27 8.61
CA ASP A 47 2.33 12.11 7.54
C ASP A 47 1.93 11.32 6.29
N GLY A 48 2.44 10.10 6.09
CA GLY A 48 2.21 9.33 4.87
C GLY A 48 3.15 8.13 4.71
N PHE A 49 3.48 7.86 3.45
CA PHE A 49 4.24 6.70 2.97
C PHE A 49 5.44 7.17 2.16
N GLN A 50 6.63 6.78 2.58
CA GLN A 50 7.89 7.18 1.98
C GLN A 50 8.55 5.98 1.31
N THR A 51 8.75 6.04 -0.01
CA THR A 51 9.63 5.12 -0.74
C THR A 51 11.06 5.67 -0.74
N GLU A 52 11.97 5.05 -1.47
CA GLU A 52 13.33 5.59 -1.63
C GLU A 52 13.36 6.97 -2.31
N THR A 53 12.43 7.23 -3.24
CA THR A 53 12.44 8.41 -4.11
C THR A 53 11.27 9.36 -3.87
N ASP A 54 10.14 8.85 -3.39
CA ASP A 54 8.86 9.57 -3.45
C ASP A 54 8.10 9.48 -2.12
N PHE A 55 7.28 10.49 -1.88
CA PHE A 55 6.37 10.55 -0.74
C PHE A 55 4.93 10.55 -1.22
N PHE A 56 4.08 9.79 -0.54
CA PHE A 56 2.65 9.65 -0.85
C PHE A 56 1.83 9.83 0.42
N GLU A 57 0.70 10.53 0.31
CA GLU A 57 -0.19 10.76 1.46
C GLU A 57 -0.94 9.49 1.89
N THR A 58 -1.21 8.57 0.96
CA THR A 58 -1.96 7.33 1.23
C THR A 58 -1.29 6.11 0.59
N PHE A 59 -1.57 4.94 1.16
CA PHE A 59 -1.08 3.66 0.66
C PHE A 59 -1.53 3.40 -0.79
N GLU A 60 -2.80 3.65 -1.09
CA GLU A 60 -3.36 3.43 -2.42
C GLU A 60 -2.74 4.36 -3.46
N SER A 61 -2.47 5.63 -3.10
CA SER A 61 -1.79 6.57 -3.98
C SER A 61 -0.40 6.09 -4.34
N MET A 62 0.35 5.59 -3.37
CA MET A 62 1.66 4.98 -3.60
C MET A 62 1.55 3.78 -4.57
N LEU A 63 0.62 2.85 -4.31
CA LEU A 63 0.46 1.67 -5.18
C LEU A 63 0.06 2.05 -6.61
N MET A 64 -0.85 3.00 -6.79
CA MET A 64 -1.27 3.46 -8.12
C MET A 64 -0.13 4.13 -8.92
N ASN A 65 0.79 4.82 -8.24
CA ASN A 65 1.94 5.46 -8.89
C ASN A 65 3.06 4.47 -9.19
N VAL A 66 3.35 3.56 -8.27
CA VAL A 66 4.45 2.58 -8.41
C VAL A 66 4.07 1.46 -9.38
N PHE A 67 2.82 1.00 -9.35
CA PHE A 67 2.33 -0.12 -10.15
C PHE A 67 1.23 0.33 -11.13
N PRO A 68 1.55 0.60 -12.41
CA PRO A 68 0.55 1.08 -13.37
C PRO A 68 -0.65 0.14 -13.55
N SER A 69 -0.44 -1.18 -13.45
CA SER A 69 -1.51 -2.18 -13.51
C SER A 69 -2.44 -2.15 -12.28
N PHE A 70 -1.94 -1.67 -11.14
CA PHE A 70 -2.71 -1.59 -9.90
C PHE A 70 -3.88 -0.62 -10.01
N GLN A 71 -3.75 0.48 -10.76
CA GLN A 71 -4.83 1.45 -10.91
C GLN A 71 -6.11 0.80 -11.48
N GLN A 72 -5.96 -0.07 -12.47
CA GLN A 72 -7.09 -0.79 -13.05
C GLN A 72 -7.69 -1.79 -12.06
N HIS A 73 -6.84 -2.53 -11.33
CA HIS A 73 -7.28 -3.47 -10.29
C HIS A 73 -8.06 -2.75 -9.18
N PHE A 74 -7.51 -1.66 -8.66
CA PHE A 74 -8.13 -0.84 -7.63
C PHE A 74 -9.50 -0.29 -8.04
N MET A 75 -9.61 0.24 -9.27
CA MET A 75 -10.89 0.73 -9.80
C MET A 75 -11.93 -0.39 -9.90
N ASN A 76 -11.53 -1.59 -10.33
CA ASN A 76 -12.43 -2.74 -10.38
C ASN A 76 -12.94 -3.12 -8.98
N GLU A 77 -12.08 -3.10 -7.96
CA GLU A 77 -12.48 -3.39 -6.58
C GLU A 77 -13.41 -2.31 -6.01
N ILE A 78 -13.19 -1.02 -6.32
CA ILE A 78 -14.12 0.05 -5.95
C ILE A 78 -15.48 -0.18 -6.60
N MET A 79 -15.53 -0.47 -7.90
CA MET A 79 -16.80 -0.69 -8.60
C MET A 79 -17.60 -1.87 -8.06
N LYS A 80 -16.94 -2.92 -7.55
CA LYS A 80 -17.62 -4.05 -6.88
C LYS A 80 -18.34 -3.63 -5.61
N LYS A 81 -17.81 -2.66 -4.86
CA LYS A 81 -18.41 -2.17 -3.60
C LYS A 81 -19.60 -1.23 -3.83
N LEU A 82 -19.72 -0.64 -5.02
CA LEU A 82 -20.79 0.28 -5.39
C LEU A 82 -22.04 -0.42 -5.96
N LYS A 83 -21.99 -1.75 -6.15
CA LYS A 83 -23.09 -2.59 -6.62
C LYS A 83 -23.74 -3.33 -5.46
#